data_AF-A0A397SJZ2-F1
#
_entry.id   AF-A0A397SJZ2-F1
#
_cell.length_a   1.000
_cell.length_b   1.000
_cell.length_c   1.000
_cell.angle_alpha   90.00
_cell.angle_beta   90.00
_cell.angle_gamma   90.00
#
_symmetry.space_group_name_H-M   'P 1'
#
loop_
_entity.id
_entity.type
_entity.pdbx_description
1 polymer ?
#
loop_
_entity_poly.entity_id
_entity_poly.type
_entity_poly.pdbx_seq_one_letter_code
_entity_poly.pdbx_strand_id
1 'polypeptide(L)'
;MMENKLLSKLSQNLIEILDDDEYYDTIIEVGNDPYVKIFHAHAAILNYRSPYLRRILSTNVKKYDGTLINIKLPNILPESFQIILR
;
A
#
# COMPACT_ATOMS: atom_id res chain seq x y z
N MET A 1 -30.47 8.98 0.10
CA MET A 1 -30.37 8.15 -1.12
C MET A 1 -29.23 8.56 -2.07
N MET A 2 -28.77 9.83 -2.09
CA MET A 2 -27.62 10.26 -2.91
C MET A 2 -26.26 9.96 -2.24
N GLU A 3 -26.16 10.10 -0.91
CA GLU A 3 -24.94 9.79 -0.15
C GLU A 3 -24.52 8.32 -0.31
N ASN A 4 -25.45 7.37 -0.28
CA ASN A 4 -25.15 5.96 -0.51
C ASN A 4 -24.54 5.72 -1.90
N LYS A 5 -24.99 6.43 -2.94
CA LYS A 5 -24.43 6.31 -4.28
C LYS A 5 -23.01 6.88 -4.37
N LEU A 6 -22.77 8.02 -3.71
CA LEU A 6 -21.43 8.61 -3.62
C LEU A 6 -20.47 7.67 -2.89
N LEU A 7 -20.84 7.17 -1.72
CA LEU A 7 -20.01 6.26 -0.92
C LEU A 7 -19.73 4.95 -1.66
N SER A 8 -20.73 4.35 -2.32
CA SER A 8 -20.51 3.16 -3.15
C SER A 8 -19.53 3.43 -4.29
N LYS A 9 -19.64 4.59 -4.97
CA LYS A 9 -18.72 4.93 -6.06
C LYS A 9 -17.30 5.20 -5.56
N LEU A 10 -17.16 5.92 -4.44
CA LEU A 10 -15.86 6.16 -3.79
C LEU A 10 -15.21 4.85 -3.34
N SER A 11 -15.99 3.95 -2.72
CA SER A 11 -15.50 2.63 -2.34
C SER A 11 -15.00 1.83 -3.53
N GLN A 12 -15.74 1.84 -4.65
CA GLN A 12 -15.31 1.16 -5.87
C GLN A 12 -14.02 1.78 -6.44
N ASN A 13 -13.90 3.10 -6.45
CA ASN A 13 -12.70 3.77 -6.94
C ASN A 13 -11.48 3.48 -6.05
N LEU A 14 -11.65 3.35 -4.73
CA LEU A 14 -10.56 2.94 -3.84
C LEU A 14 -10.13 1.48 -4.06
N ILE A 15 -11.06 0.59 -4.41
CA ILE A 15 -10.73 -0.79 -4.79
C ILE A 15 -9.95 -0.80 -6.11
N GLU A 16 -10.37 -0.01 -7.10
CA GLU A 16 -9.66 0.15 -8.37
C GLU A 16 -8.20 0.58 -8.13
N ILE A 17 -7.96 1.57 -7.25
CA ILE A 17 -6.61 2.03 -6.89
C ILE A 17 -5.78 0.97 -6.14
N LEU A 18 -6.43 0.06 -5.41
CA LEU A 18 -5.73 -1.00 -4.66
C LEU A 18 -5.29 -2.18 -5.53
N ASP A 19 -5.98 -2.40 -6.64
CA ASP A 19 -5.72 -3.50 -7.57
C ASP A 19 -4.99 -3.05 -8.85
N ASP A 20 -4.81 -1.74 -9.06
CA ASP A 20 -4.06 -1.21 -10.20
C ASP A 20 -2.54 -1.29 -10.01
N ASP A 21 -1.83 -1.22 -11.13
CA ASP A 21 -0.36 -1.17 -11.19
C ASP A 21 0.11 0.23 -11.64
N GLU A 22 -0.76 1.24 -11.52
CA GLU A 22 -0.55 2.60 -12.02
C GLU A 22 -0.40 3.59 -10.85
N TYR A 23 0.32 4.69 -11.06
CA TYR A 23 0.49 5.79 -10.09
C TYR A 23 1.01 5.42 -8.69
N TYR A 24 1.51 4.19 -8.50
CA TYR A 24 2.10 3.79 -7.24
C TYR A 24 3.32 4.67 -6.91
N ASP A 25 3.43 5.02 -5.64
CA ASP A 25 4.54 5.81 -5.11
C ASP A 25 5.43 4.98 -4.17
N THR A 26 5.03 3.73 -3.90
CA THR A 26 5.67 2.83 -2.94
C THR A 26 5.82 1.42 -3.52
N ILE A 27 7.04 0.89 -3.46
CA ILE A 27 7.39 -0.51 -3.72
C ILE A 27 7.62 -1.21 -2.38
N ILE A 28 7.00 -2.36 -2.17
CA ILE A 28 7.16 -3.16 -0.95
C ILE A 28 7.63 -4.56 -1.30
N GLU A 29 8.84 -4.89 -0.87
CA GLU A 29 9.40 -6.24 -0.93
C GLU A 29 9.01 -7.00 0.34
N VAL A 30 8.21 -8.06 0.21
CA VAL A 30 7.67 -8.82 1.34
C VAL A 30 8.14 -10.27 1.29
N GLY A 31 8.45 -10.82 2.45
CA GLY A 31 9.00 -12.16 2.58
C GLY A 31 10.52 -12.17 2.53
N ASN A 32 11.08 -13.36 2.71
CA ASN A 32 12.53 -13.58 2.71
C ASN A 32 12.91 -14.55 1.60
N ASP A 33 14.16 -14.50 1.15
CA ASP A 33 14.69 -15.38 0.11
C ASP A 33 14.40 -16.86 0.44
N PRO A 34 13.93 -17.67 -0.53
CA PRO A 34 13.67 -17.35 -1.95
C PRO A 34 12.24 -16.85 -2.24
N TYR A 35 11.40 -16.65 -1.22
CA TYR A 35 9.98 -16.36 -1.35
C TYR A 35 9.66 -14.88 -1.13
N VAL A 36 10.34 -14.02 -1.87
CA VAL A 36 10.07 -12.57 -1.86
C VAL A 36 9.04 -12.23 -2.93
N LYS A 37 8.02 -11.46 -2.56
CA LYS A 37 7.04 -10.89 -3.48
C LYS A 37 7.09 -9.37 -3.43
N ILE A 38 6.99 -8.75 -4.60
CA ILE A 38 6.94 -7.30 -4.75
C ILE A 38 5.48 -6.86 -4.83
N PHE A 39 5.15 -5.82 -4.09
CA PHE A 39 3.85 -5.15 -4.12
C PHE A 39 4.05 -3.69 -4.51
N HIS A 40 3.29 -3.24 -5.50
CA HIS A 40 3.14 -1.82 -5.81
C HIS A 40 1.96 -1.28 -5.01
N ALA A 41 2.16 -0.14 -4.36
CA ALA A 41 1.20 0.40 -3.41
C ALA A 41 1.28 1.92 -3.32
N HIS A 42 0.27 2.48 -2.66
CA HIS A 42 0.07 3.92 -2.51
C HIS A 42 0.28 4.33 -1.05
N ALA A 43 1.28 5.16 -0.75
CA ALA A 43 1.64 5.60 0.59
C ALA A 43 0.45 6.23 1.32
N ALA A 44 -0.37 6.99 0.59
CA ALA A 44 -1.60 7.56 1.11
C ALA A 44 -2.53 6.48 1.69
N ILE A 45 -2.75 5.37 0.97
CA ILE A 45 -3.61 4.27 1.42
C ILE A 45 -2.97 3.53 2.60
N LEU A 46 -1.70 3.15 2.46
CA LEU A 46 -0.95 2.42 3.50
C LEU A 46 -0.93 3.17 4.83
N ASN A 47 -0.80 4.50 4.77
CA ASN A 47 -0.79 5.39 5.92
C ASN A 47 -2.10 5.32 6.73
N TYR A 48 -3.24 5.05 6.10
CA TYR A 48 -4.53 4.93 6.82
C TYR A 48 -4.93 3.49 7.10
N ARG A 49 -4.44 2.50 6.34
CA ARG A 49 -4.74 1.07 6.53
C ARG A 49 -4.03 0.45 7.72
N SER A 50 -2.83 0.93 8.08
CA SER A 50 -2.06 0.32 9.17
C SER A 50 -1.22 1.33 9.96
N PRO A 51 -1.38 1.41 11.30
CA PRO A 51 -0.50 2.19 12.16
C PRO A 51 0.98 1.77 12.05
N TYR A 52 1.22 0.48 11.77
CA TYR A 52 2.58 -0.04 11.56
C TYR A 52 3.20 0.52 10.28
N LEU A 53 2.47 0.48 9.16
CA LEU A 53 2.94 1.03 7.88
C LEU A 53 3.05 2.56 7.93
N ARG A 54 2.12 3.25 8.61
CA ARG A 54 2.24 4.69 8.91
C ARG A 54 3.56 5.04 9.59
N ARG A 55 3.99 4.24 10.57
CA ARG A 55 5.27 4.46 11.27
C ARG A 55 6.47 4.22 10.35
N ILE A 56 6.40 3.23 9.45
CA ILE A 56 7.47 2.99 8.47
C ILE A 56 7.52 4.12 7.43
N LEU A 57 6.37 4.60 6.98
CA LEU A 57 6.31 5.69 6.00
C LEU A 57 6.81 6.99 6.62
N SER A 58 6.46 7.32 7.86
CA SER A 58 6.86 8.57 8.50
C SER A 58 8.38 8.73 8.66
N THR A 59 9.13 7.63 8.78
CA THR A 59 10.60 7.68 8.78
C THR A 59 11.18 7.88 7.38
N ASN A 60 10.44 7.50 6.33
CA ASN A 60 10.80 7.66 4.93
C ASN A 60 10.31 8.97 4.29
N VAL A 61 9.37 9.71 4.90
CA VAL A 61 8.82 11.00 4.40
C VAL A 61 9.91 12.03 4.06
N LYS A 62 11.08 11.98 4.71
CA LYS A 62 12.22 12.86 4.39
C LYS A 62 12.82 12.66 2.99
N LYS A 63 12.41 11.61 2.26
CA LYS A 63 12.92 11.24 0.93
C LYS A 63 11.90 11.44 -0.21
N TYR A 64 10.80 12.16 0.02
CA TYR A 64 9.81 12.46 -1.03
C TYR A 64 10.35 13.56 -1.98
N ASP A 65 11.44 13.26 -2.68
CA ASP A 65 12.06 14.12 -3.70
C ASP A 65 11.59 13.76 -5.13
N GLY A 66 10.54 12.94 -5.23
CA GLY A 66 10.07 12.34 -6.47
C GLY A 66 10.57 10.91 -6.69
N THR A 67 11.44 10.40 -5.82
CA THR A 67 11.86 8.98 -5.83
C THR A 67 10.80 8.09 -5.18
N LEU A 68 10.58 6.90 -5.78
CA LEU A 68 9.71 5.86 -5.22
C LEU A 68 10.20 5.42 -3.83
N ILE A 69 9.26 5.27 -2.88
CA ILE A 69 9.56 4.73 -1.56
C ILE A 69 9.78 3.22 -1.70
N ASN A 70 10.88 2.68 -1.20
CA ASN A 70 11.09 1.23 -1.11
C ASN A 70 11.06 0.78 0.37
N ILE A 71 10.19 -0.19 0.68
CA ILE A 71 10.03 -0.81 1.99
C ILE A 71 10.34 -2.30 1.89
N LYS A 72 11.09 -2.84 2.85
CA LYS A 72 11.32 -4.29 2.98
C LYS A 72 10.68 -4.85 4.24
N LEU A 73 9.89 -5.92 4.10
CA LEU A 73 9.17 -6.60 5.17
C LEU A 73 9.52 -8.11 5.17
N PRO A 74 10.75 -8.48 5.58
CA PRO A 74 11.22 -9.87 5.48
C PRO A 74 10.49 -10.86 6.39
N ASN A 75 9.86 -10.35 7.46
CA ASN A 75 9.21 -11.16 8.49
C ASN A 75 7.70 -11.31 8.27
N ILE A 76 7.17 -10.88 7.12
CA ILE A 76 5.76 -11.02 6.77
C ILE A 76 5.67 -11.94 5.57
N LEU A 77 4.74 -12.89 5.61
CA LEU A 77 4.45 -13.73 4.46
C LEU A 77 3.73 -12.92 3.37
N PRO A 78 4.11 -13.07 2.09
CA PRO A 78 3.43 -12.40 0.98
C PRO A 78 1.90 -12.50 1.01
N GLU A 79 1.38 -13.68 1.33
CA GLU A 79 -0.06 -13.96 1.38
C GLU A 79 -0.75 -13.17 2.51
N SER A 80 -0.10 -13.09 3.68
CA SER A 80 -0.60 -12.27 4.79
C SER A 80 -0.58 -10.79 4.45
N PHE A 81 0.46 -10.32 3.75
CA PHE A 81 0.53 -8.92 3.34
C PHE A 81 -0.52 -8.55 2.30
N GLN A 82 -0.84 -9.47 1.37
CA GLN A 82 -1.91 -9.25 0.40
C GLN A 82 -3.28 -9.05 1.07
N ILE A 83 -3.52 -9.70 2.20
CA ILE A 83 -4.74 -9.47 3.02
C ILE A 83 -4.68 -8.11 3.71
N ILE A 84 -3.51 -7.66 4.19
CA ILE A 84 -3.35 -6.34 4.84
C ILE A 84 -3.61 -5.19 3.84
N LEU A 85 -3.25 -5.38 2.57
CA LEU A 85 -3.45 -4.38 1.52
C LEU A 85 -4.93 -4.20 1.12
N ARG A 86 -5.74 -5.26 1.20
CA ARG A 86 -7.14 -5.28 0.74
C ARG A 86 -8.11 -4.92 1.87
#